data_AF-A0A957ES30-F1
#
_entry.id   AF-A0A957ES30-F1
#
_cell.length_a   1.000
_cell.length_b   1.000
_cell.length_c   1.000
_cell.angle_alpha   90.00
_cell.angle_beta   90.00
_cell.angle_gamma   90.00
#
_symmetry.space_group_name_H-M   'P 1'
#
loop_
_entity.id
_entity.type
_entity.pdbx_description
1 polymer ?
#
loop_
_entity_poly.entity_id
_entity_poly.type
_entity_poly.pdbx_seq_one_letter_code
_entity_poly.pdbx_strand_id
1 'polypeptide(L)'
;MVPLVEFPAIVEHYAHFFEPVFSAEAFIQFKRYISGLLVGENKTISGINQLFISEKRTQSNLNRLLTNSPFSLSELNEARLAMMSILRAI
;
A
#
# COMPACT_ATOMS: atom_id res chain seq x y z
N MET A 1 15.22 13.53 -0.99
CA MET A 1 13.81 13.06 -1.01
C MET A 1 13.11 13.65 -2.22
N VAL A 2 12.72 12.79 -3.18
CA VAL A 2 11.80 13.18 -4.25
C VAL A 2 10.38 12.91 -3.74
N PRO A 3 9.53 13.94 -3.59
CA PRO A 3 8.19 13.74 -3.10
C PRO A 3 7.28 13.17 -4.19
N LEU A 4 6.31 12.36 -3.76
CA LEU A 4 5.28 11.72 -4.56
C LEU A 4 4.03 12.60 -4.60
N VAL A 5 3.61 12.93 -5.82
CA VAL A 5 2.32 13.59 -6.10
C VAL A 5 1.19 12.57 -6.32
N GLU A 6 1.56 11.35 -6.74
CA GLU A 6 0.70 10.21 -7.06
C GLU A 6 1.39 8.91 -6.62
N PHE A 7 0.64 7.80 -6.59
CA PHE A 7 1.24 6.49 -6.33
C PHE A 7 2.15 6.05 -7.50
N PRO A 8 3.27 5.34 -7.25
CA PRO A 8 4.12 4.80 -8.30
C PRO A 8 3.35 3.89 -9.26
N ALA A 9 3.66 3.95 -10.56
CA ALA A 9 2.96 3.19 -11.60
C ALA A 9 2.88 1.68 -11.32
N ILE A 10 3.95 1.09 -10.77
CA ILE A 10 3.95 -0.33 -10.37
C ILE A 10 2.92 -0.63 -9.27
N VAL A 11 2.70 0.29 -8.35
CA VAL A 11 1.70 0.16 -7.29
C VAL A 11 0.30 0.28 -7.89
N GLU A 12 0.06 1.28 -8.73
CA GLU A 12 -1.23 1.42 -9.42
C GLU A 12 -1.58 0.19 -10.26
N HIS A 13 -0.61 -0.32 -11.02
CA HIS A 13 -0.82 -1.44 -11.92
C HIS A 13 -1.21 -2.73 -11.18
N TYR A 14 -0.59 -3.01 -10.02
CA TYR A 14 -0.79 -4.28 -9.32
C TYR A 14 -1.68 -4.21 -8.07
N ALA A 15 -1.99 -3.01 -7.55
CA ALA A 15 -2.75 -2.89 -6.31
C ALA A 15 -4.17 -3.49 -6.42
N HIS A 16 -4.80 -3.44 -7.60
CA HIS A 16 -6.17 -3.91 -7.81
C HIS A 16 -6.38 -5.39 -7.42
N PHE A 17 -5.34 -6.24 -7.50
CA PHE A 17 -5.42 -7.63 -7.03
C PHE A 17 -5.70 -7.76 -5.53
N PHE A 18 -5.39 -6.72 -4.76
CA PHE A 18 -5.55 -6.69 -3.31
C PHE A 18 -6.76 -5.87 -2.86
N GLU A 19 -7.42 -5.14 -3.75
CA GLU A 19 -8.57 -4.28 -3.43
C GLU A 19 -9.68 -4.99 -2.63
N PRO A 20 -10.06 -6.26 -2.95
CA PRO A 20 -11.11 -6.96 -2.21
C PRO A 20 -10.80 -7.22 -0.72
N VAL A 21 -9.52 -7.14 -0.33
CA VAL A 21 -9.05 -7.45 1.05
C VAL A 21 -9.24 -6.26 1.99
N PHE A 22 -9.44 -5.06 1.45
CA PHE A 22 -9.41 -3.82 2.23
C PHE A 22 -10.71 -3.02 2.05
N SER A 23 -11.05 -2.23 3.07
CA SER A 23 -11.96 -1.09 2.85
C SER A 23 -11.27 -0.05 1.96
N ALA A 24 -12.05 0.82 1.30
CA ALA A 24 -11.51 1.86 0.41
C ALA A 24 -10.43 2.72 1.12
N GLU A 25 -10.65 3.10 2.37
CA GLU A 25 -9.68 3.87 3.17
C GLU A 25 -8.41 3.07 3.46
N ALA A 26 -8.55 1.80 3.87
CA ALA A 26 -7.43 0.93 4.17
C ALA A 26 -6.61 0.60 2.92
N PHE A 27 -7.27 0.49 1.75
CA PHE A 27 -6.62 0.22 0.48
C PHE A 27 -5.71 1.36 0.03
N ILE A 28 -6.14 2.62 0.21
CA ILE A 28 -5.29 3.80 -0.03
C ILE A 28 -4.05 3.76 0.87
N GLN A 29 -4.22 3.43 2.15
CA GLN A 29 -3.09 3.31 3.07
C GLN A 29 -2.16 2.13 2.73
N PHE A 30 -2.71 1.02 2.22
CA PHE A 30 -1.94 -0.10 1.71
C PHE A 30 -1.07 0.31 0.53
N LYS A 31 -1.65 1.00 -0.48
CA LYS A 31 -0.89 1.56 -1.62
C LYS A 31 0.22 2.51 -1.15
N ARG A 32 -0.09 3.39 -0.19
CA ARG A 32 0.88 4.30 0.43
C ARG A 32 2.02 3.55 1.11
N TYR A 33 1.71 2.50 1.87
CA TYR A 33 2.71 1.67 2.55
C TYR A 33 3.65 1.01 1.56
N ILE A 34 3.11 0.32 0.56
CA ILE A 34 3.90 -0.36 -0.49
C ILE A 34 4.76 0.63 -1.26
N SER A 35 4.21 1.79 -1.62
CA SER A 35 4.97 2.86 -2.28
C SER A 35 6.18 3.29 -1.44
N GLY A 36 5.98 3.52 -0.14
CA GLY A 36 7.05 3.87 0.78
C GLY A 36 8.12 2.80 0.92
N LEU A 37 7.73 1.53 0.92
CA LEU A 37 8.66 0.40 0.91
C LEU A 37 9.49 0.31 -0.38
N LEU A 38 8.88 0.62 -1.53
CA LEU A 38 9.53 0.53 -2.84
C LEU A 38 10.48 1.71 -3.11
N VAL A 39 10.06 2.94 -2.83
CA VAL A 39 10.78 4.15 -3.31
C VAL A 39 11.33 5.04 -2.19
N GLY A 40 10.83 4.92 -0.97
CA GLY A 40 11.26 5.77 0.15
C GLY A 40 12.63 5.38 0.68
N GLU A 41 13.49 6.32 1.04
CA GLU A 41 14.74 6.00 1.76
C GLU A 41 14.45 5.64 3.22
N ASN A 42 13.66 6.46 3.91
CA ASN A 42 13.25 6.24 5.29
C ASN A 42 11.95 5.41 5.36
N LYS A 43 12.07 4.15 5.81
CA LYS A 43 10.95 3.19 5.88
C LYS A 43 10.10 3.29 7.15
N THR A 44 10.37 4.25 8.03
CA THR A 44 9.47 4.51 9.17
C THR A 44 8.11 5.02 8.69
N ILE A 45 7.06 4.83 9.48
CA ILE A 45 5.71 5.35 9.18
C ILE A 45 5.76 6.87 8.92
N SER A 46 6.56 7.61 9.69
CA SER A 46 6.72 9.06 9.49
C SER A 46 7.43 9.36 8.17
N GLY A 47 8.53 8.66 7.87
CA GLY A 47 9.26 8.80 6.60
C GLY A 47 8.39 8.52 5.38
N ILE A 48 7.62 7.43 5.40
CA ILE A 48 6.68 7.08 4.33
C ILE A 48 5.61 8.16 4.17
N ASN A 49 5.05 8.67 5.27
CA ASN A 49 4.04 9.73 5.19
C ASN A 49 4.58 11.06 4.63
N GLN A 50 5.87 11.34 4.83
CA GLN A 50 6.52 12.54 4.29
C GLN A 50 6.74 12.46 2.77
N LEU A 51 6.68 11.26 2.17
CA LEU A 51 6.82 11.11 0.72
C LEU A 51 5.65 11.77 -0.02
N PHE A 52 4.44 11.79 0.52
CA PHE A 52 3.25 12.21 -0.22
C PHE A 52 2.88 13.69 0.04
N ILE A 53 2.76 14.49 -1.02
CA ILE A 53 2.43 15.94 -0.91
C ILE A 53 0.92 16.17 -0.83
N SER A 54 0.15 15.47 -1.66
CA SER A 54 -1.25 15.81 -1.97
C SER A 54 -2.26 15.23 -0.98
N GLU A 55 -1.94 14.07 -0.40
CA GLU A 55 -2.81 13.39 0.54
C GLU A 55 -2.53 13.87 1.97
N LYS A 56 -3.53 14.50 2.60
CA LYS A 56 -3.47 14.99 3.99
C LYS A 56 -2.74 14.00 4.88
N ARG A 57 -1.75 14.51 5.63
CA ARG A 57 -0.89 13.80 6.59
C ARG A 57 -1.70 13.09 7.69
N THR A 58 -2.37 11.99 7.39
CA THR A 58 -3.03 11.17 8.40
C THR A 58 -2.10 10.04 8.80
N GLN A 59 -1.02 10.39 9.51
CA GLN A 59 -0.08 9.40 10.05
C GLN A 59 -0.78 8.33 10.89
N SER A 60 -1.85 8.71 11.59
CA SER A 60 -2.72 7.81 12.37
C SER A 60 -3.37 6.72 11.51
N ASN A 61 -3.69 6.98 10.24
CA ASN A 61 -4.38 6.01 9.38
C ASN A 61 -3.44 4.91 8.90
N LEU A 62 -2.21 5.26 8.49
CA LEU A 62 -1.20 4.27 8.15
C LEU A 62 -0.78 3.47 9.39
N ASN A 63 -0.61 4.13 10.54
CA ASN A 63 -0.30 3.43 11.78
C ASN A 63 -1.44 2.45 12.14
N ARG A 64 -2.70 2.90 12.09
CA ARG A 64 -3.89 2.06 12.32
C ARG A 64 -3.96 0.86 11.38
N LEU A 65 -3.63 1.03 10.09
CA LEU A 65 -3.56 -0.08 9.14
C LEU A 65 -2.59 -1.17 9.64
N LEU A 66 -1.38 -0.77 10.05
CA LEU A 66 -0.31 -1.70 10.42
C LEU A 66 -0.49 -2.30 11.82
N THR A 67 -1.06 -1.56 12.78
CA THR A 67 -1.22 -2.03 14.16
C THR A 67 -2.52 -2.79 14.35
N ASN A 68 -3.63 -2.25 13.83
CA ASN A 68 -4.95 -2.82 14.09
C ASN A 68 -5.33 -3.85 13.02
N SER A 69 -4.59 -3.91 11.91
CA SER A 69 -4.80 -4.85 10.80
C SER A 69 -6.28 -5.08 10.52
N PRO A 70 -7.02 -4.05 10.04
CA PRO A 70 -8.47 -4.14 9.79
C PRO A 70 -8.82 -5.04 8.59
N PHE A 71 -7.94 -5.98 8.24
CA PHE A 71 -7.97 -6.87 7.09
C PHE A 71 -7.38 -8.24 7.49
N SER A 72 -7.72 -9.29 6.77
CA SER A 72 -7.19 -10.63 7.02
C SER A 72 -5.82 -10.84 6.37
N LEU A 73 -4.84 -11.30 7.14
CA LEU A 73 -3.54 -11.70 6.60
C LEU A 73 -3.61 -12.95 5.71
N SER A 74 -4.56 -13.85 5.98
CA SER A 74 -4.78 -15.03 5.12
C SER A 74 -5.29 -14.59 3.76
N GLU A 75 -6.33 -13.75 3.73
CA GLU A 75 -6.91 -13.23 2.48
C GLU A 75 -5.89 -12.40 1.69
N LEU A 76 -5.07 -11.59 2.37
CA LEU A 76 -3.98 -10.85 1.73
C LEU A 76 -2.97 -11.79 1.06
N ASN A 77 -2.58 -12.87 1.73
CA ASN A 77 -1.66 -13.84 1.17
C ASN A 77 -2.30 -14.65 0.03
N GLU A 78 -3.57 -15.01 0.14
CA GLU A 78 -4.33 -15.67 -0.93
C GLU A 78 -4.43 -14.78 -2.18
N ALA A 79 -4.74 -13.50 -2.02
CA ALA A 79 -4.72 -12.51 -3.10
C ALA A 79 -3.33 -12.42 -3.77
N ARG A 80 -2.25 -12.41 -2.97
CA ARG A 80 -0.87 -12.44 -3.48
C ARG A 80 -0.59 -13.70 -4.31
N LEU A 81 -0.99 -14.87 -3.82
CA LEU A 81 -0.80 -16.14 -4.54
C LEU A 81 -1.62 -16.18 -5.83
N ALA A 82 -2.86 -15.67 -5.81
CA ALA A 82 -3.72 -15.57 -6.98
C ALA A 82 -3.09 -14.66 -8.05
N MET A 83 -2.64 -13.47 -7.67
CA MET A 83 -1.89 -12.56 -8.54
C MET A 83 -0.68 -13.26 -9.17
N MET A 84 0.15 -13.93 -8.37
CA MET A 84 1.34 -14.64 -8.88
C MET A 84 0.99 -15.78 -9.85
N SER A 85 -0.11 -16.49 -9.60
CA SER A 85 -0.61 -17.53 -10.50
C SER A 85 -1.03 -16.95 -11.85
N ILE A 86 -1.76 -15.84 -11.84
CA ILE A 86 -2.20 -15.14 -13.05
C ILE A 86 -0.99 -14.66 -13.85
N LEU A 87 -0.02 -14.01 -13.21
CA LEU A 87 1.19 -13.51 -13.90
C LEU A 87 2.07 -14.61 -14.47
N ARG A 88 2.01 -15.84 -13.93
CA ARG A 88 2.73 -17.00 -14.46
C ARG A 88 2.03 -17.62 -15.68
N ALA A 89 0.75 -17.35 -15.87
CA ALA A 89 -0.06 -17.90 -16.96
C ALA A 89 0.00 -17.04 -18.25
N ILE A 90 0.72 -15.92 -18.22
CA ILE A 90 0.94 -14.97 -19.32
C ILE A 90 2.39 -15.08 -19.76
#